data_AF-A0A9D7KLQ2-F1
#
_entry.id   AF-A0A9D7KLQ2-F1
#
_cell.length_a   1.000
_cell.length_b   1.000
_cell.length_c   1.000
_cell.angle_alpha   90.00
_cell.angle_beta   90.00
_cell.angle_gamma   90.00
#
_symmetry.space_group_name_H-M   'P 1'
#
loop_
_entity.id
_entity.type
_entity.pdbx_description
1 polymer ?
#
loop_
_entity_poly.entity_id
_entity_poly.type
_entity_poly.pdbx_seq_one_letter_code
_entity_poly.pdbx_strand_id
1 'polypeptide(L)'
;MKTNSKYYTTTNGWVTIYLKAGEGTLLKIEPTVQAGGYLVENESVSYQVNVKSDLKLTSGKTLSITNGADMKFLNSSKLDVSSANLNIFTINSGPVKLDFISRNWTAGNGIVAGGANVSINNAIISNGSRFRMESGFVEYIKHNY
;
A
#
# COMPACT_ATOMS: atom_id res chain seq x y z
N MET A 1 14.70 -26.53 -1.52
CA MET A 1 14.48 -25.09 -1.83
C MET A 1 15.44 -24.27 -0.96
N LYS A 2 16.18 -23.28 -1.50
CA LYS A 2 17.06 -22.43 -0.66
C LYS A 2 16.18 -21.39 0.06
N THR A 3 16.39 -21.22 1.36
CA THR A 3 15.82 -20.10 2.14
C THR A 3 16.28 -18.77 1.54
N ASN A 4 15.39 -17.77 1.53
CA ASN A 4 15.61 -16.40 0.98
C ASN A 4 15.65 -16.27 -0.56
N SER A 5 15.07 -17.22 -1.30
CA SER A 5 14.93 -17.11 -2.76
C SER A 5 13.48 -16.83 -3.16
N LYS A 6 13.26 -15.80 -3.99
CA LYS A 6 11.94 -15.49 -4.58
C LYS A 6 11.70 -16.39 -5.79
N TYR A 7 10.77 -17.32 -5.68
CA TYR A 7 10.55 -18.34 -6.72
C TYR A 7 9.42 -18.01 -7.71
N TYR A 8 8.49 -17.13 -7.35
CA TYR A 8 7.30 -16.92 -8.16
C TYR A 8 6.59 -15.59 -7.85
N THR A 9 5.97 -14.98 -8.86
CA THR A 9 5.06 -13.82 -8.73
C THR A 9 3.87 -14.03 -9.66
N THR A 10 2.63 -13.85 -9.18
CA THR A 10 1.42 -13.88 -10.03
C THR A 10 0.50 -12.71 -9.72
N THR A 11 -0.19 -12.23 -10.74
CA THR A 11 -1.10 -11.08 -10.68
C THR A 11 -2.57 -11.48 -10.80
N ASN A 12 -2.88 -12.65 -11.38
CA ASN A 12 -4.25 -13.21 -11.59
C ASN A 12 -4.20 -14.69 -12.06
N GLY A 13 -3.47 -15.57 -11.36
CA GLY A 13 -3.32 -16.97 -11.77
C GLY A 13 -3.28 -17.95 -10.61
N TRP A 14 -3.62 -19.21 -10.91
CA TRP A 14 -3.48 -20.32 -9.97
C TRP A 14 -2.01 -20.75 -9.92
N VAL A 15 -1.51 -20.93 -8.71
CA VAL A 15 -0.17 -21.44 -8.45
C VAL A 15 -0.28 -22.86 -7.96
N THR A 16 0.09 -23.81 -8.80
CA THR A 16 0.19 -25.22 -8.41
C THR A 16 1.63 -25.52 -8.05
N ILE A 17 1.92 -25.66 -6.75
CA ILE A 17 3.23 -26.08 -6.25
C ILE A 17 3.16 -27.58 -5.97
N TYR A 18 3.93 -28.36 -6.73
CA TYR A 18 4.05 -29.79 -6.49
C TYR A 18 5.24 -30.05 -5.57
N LEU A 19 4.97 -30.62 -4.39
CA LEU A 19 5.98 -31.10 -3.45
C LEU A 19 5.94 -32.63 -3.43
N LYS A 20 7.05 -33.29 -3.71
CA LYS A 20 7.16 -34.75 -3.62
C LYS A 20 7.10 -35.20 -2.16
N ALA A 21 6.55 -36.39 -1.92
CA ALA A 21 6.57 -37.00 -0.58
C ALA A 21 8.01 -37.15 -0.08
N GLY A 22 8.27 -36.72 1.16
CA GLY A 22 9.60 -36.78 1.80
C GLY A 22 10.42 -35.49 1.75
N GLU A 23 10.00 -34.48 0.97
CA GLU A 23 10.69 -33.18 0.91
C GLU A 23 9.90 -32.11 1.67
N GLY A 24 10.05 -32.05 2.99
CA GLY A 24 9.50 -30.98 3.81
C GLY A 24 10.07 -29.62 3.36
N THR A 25 9.26 -28.81 2.69
CA THR A 25 9.64 -27.47 2.24
C THR A 25 8.72 -26.44 2.87
N LEU A 26 9.30 -25.44 3.53
CA LEU A 26 8.57 -24.28 4.04
C LEU A 26 8.23 -23.34 2.89
N LEU A 27 6.93 -23.11 2.67
CA LEU A 27 6.41 -22.13 1.72
C LEU A 27 6.12 -20.82 2.46
N LYS A 28 6.79 -19.73 2.07
CA LYS A 28 6.48 -18.37 2.53
C LYS A 28 5.73 -17.64 1.40
N ILE A 29 4.55 -17.11 1.71
CA ILE A 29 3.79 -16.25 0.81
C ILE A 29 3.81 -14.84 1.39
N GLU A 30 4.32 -13.89 0.62
CA GLU A 30 4.39 -12.48 1.01
C GLU A 30 3.43 -11.67 0.15
N PRO A 31 2.36 -11.11 0.72
CA PRO A 31 1.52 -10.17 -0.01
C PRO A 31 2.37 -8.94 -0.38
N THR A 32 2.26 -8.51 -1.63
CA THR A 32 2.82 -7.24 -2.10
C THR A 32 1.68 -6.23 -2.23
N VAL A 33 2.04 -4.95 -2.39
CA VAL A 33 1.08 -3.84 -2.54
C VAL A 33 -0.01 -4.11 -3.61
N GLN A 34 0.25 -4.96 -4.62
CA GLN A 34 -0.71 -5.32 -5.68
C GLN A 34 -1.97 -6.08 -5.22
N ALA A 35 -1.97 -6.68 -4.04
CA ALA A 35 -3.15 -7.42 -3.54
C ALA A 35 -3.79 -6.77 -2.30
N GLY A 36 -3.12 -5.79 -1.66
CA GLY A 36 -3.40 -5.40 -0.28
C GLY A 36 -2.75 -6.37 0.72
N GLY A 37 -3.29 -6.44 1.94
CA GLY A 37 -2.76 -7.26 3.03
C GLY A 37 -1.80 -6.50 3.94
N TYR A 38 -0.97 -7.22 4.70
CA TYR A 38 0.00 -6.63 5.62
C TYR A 38 1.38 -6.52 4.97
N LEU A 39 1.91 -5.30 4.91
CA LEU A 39 3.32 -5.05 4.67
C LEU A 39 4.07 -5.24 5.98
N VAL A 40 4.83 -6.34 6.05
CA VAL A 40 5.67 -6.70 7.20
C VAL A 40 7.12 -6.23 7.05
N GLU A 41 7.46 -5.68 5.87
CA GLU A 41 8.76 -5.13 5.53
C GLU A 41 8.60 -3.70 4.99
N ASN A 42 9.72 -2.99 4.90
CA ASN A 42 9.73 -1.69 4.22
C ASN A 42 9.56 -1.92 2.72
N GLU A 43 8.73 -1.11 2.07
CA GLU A 43 8.45 -1.26 0.64
C GLU A 43 8.47 0.09 -0.06
N SER A 44 8.88 0.08 -1.33
CA SER A 44 8.90 1.24 -2.20
C SER A 44 8.05 0.96 -3.45
N VAL A 45 7.14 1.88 -3.77
CA VAL A 45 6.26 1.80 -4.94
C VAL A 45 6.57 2.96 -5.86
N SER A 46 6.98 2.63 -7.09
CA SER A 46 7.31 3.59 -8.15
C SER A 46 6.63 3.22 -9.48
N TYR A 47 5.53 2.48 -9.40
CA TYR A 47 4.79 1.93 -10.53
C TYR A 47 3.29 1.94 -10.23
N GLN A 48 2.47 1.80 -11.28
CA GLN A 48 1.02 1.77 -11.12
C GLN A 48 0.56 0.50 -10.40
N VAL A 49 -0.33 0.65 -9.42
CA VAL A 49 -0.84 -0.49 -8.63
C VAL A 49 -2.34 -0.42 -8.43
N ASN A 50 -3.02 -1.54 -8.62
CA ASN A 50 -4.40 -1.73 -8.17
C ASN A 50 -4.39 -2.47 -6.84
N VAL A 51 -4.71 -1.79 -5.75
CA VAL A 51 -4.84 -2.35 -4.40
C VAL A 51 -6.23 -2.97 -4.27
N LYS A 52 -6.30 -4.31 -4.26
CA LYS A 52 -7.57 -5.05 -4.33
C LYS A 52 -8.30 -5.20 -2.98
N SER A 53 -7.57 -5.05 -1.88
CA SER A 53 -8.05 -5.14 -0.49
C SER A 53 -7.26 -4.17 0.40
N ASP A 54 -7.66 -3.98 1.66
CA ASP A 54 -6.95 -3.08 2.58
C ASP A 54 -5.44 -3.34 2.59
N LEU A 55 -4.65 -2.29 2.36
CA LEU A 55 -3.21 -2.31 2.49
C LEU A 55 -2.84 -1.77 3.88
N LYS A 56 -2.26 -2.62 4.71
CA LYS A 56 -1.91 -2.30 6.10
C LYS A 56 -0.41 -2.40 6.29
N LEU A 57 0.19 -1.43 6.97
CA LEU A 57 1.60 -1.50 7.34
C LEU A 57 1.74 -2.01 8.76
N THR A 58 2.71 -2.88 8.99
CA THR A 58 3.09 -3.29 10.34
C THR A 58 3.78 -2.12 11.04
N SER A 59 3.63 -2.03 12.37
CA SER A 59 4.21 -0.94 13.15
C SER A 59 5.72 -0.80 12.93
N GLY A 60 6.17 0.45 12.82
CA GLY A 60 7.57 0.81 12.53
C GLY A 60 8.04 0.57 11.09
N LYS A 61 7.20 0.01 10.21
CA LYS A 61 7.55 -0.19 8.78
C LYS A 61 7.26 1.05 7.96
N THR A 62 7.96 1.18 6.84
CA THR A 62 7.86 2.33 5.95
C THR A 62 7.36 1.91 4.57
N LEU A 63 6.28 2.54 4.11
CA LEU A 63 5.90 2.55 2.70
C LEU A 63 6.37 3.86 2.08
N SER A 64 7.24 3.75 1.07
CA SER A 64 7.67 4.88 0.25
C SER A 64 6.95 4.85 -1.09
N ILE A 65 6.34 5.95 -1.50
CA ILE A 65 5.65 6.09 -2.78
C ILE A 65 6.31 7.23 -3.56
N THR A 66 6.87 6.90 -4.71
CA THR A 66 7.74 7.82 -5.48
C THR A 66 7.27 7.97 -6.92
N ASN A 67 8.04 8.69 -7.75
CA ASN A 67 7.76 8.94 -9.16
C ASN A 67 7.30 7.67 -9.89
N GLY A 68 6.20 7.77 -10.65
CA GLY A 68 5.62 6.67 -11.43
C GLY A 68 4.54 5.86 -10.69
N ALA A 69 4.28 6.14 -9.41
CA ALA A 69 3.22 5.49 -8.67
C ALA A 69 1.86 6.18 -8.85
N ASP A 70 0.93 5.48 -9.51
CA ASP A 70 -0.51 5.73 -9.44
C ASP A 70 -1.17 4.51 -8.78
N MET A 71 -1.65 4.66 -7.56
CA MET A 71 -2.30 3.59 -6.81
C MET A 71 -3.81 3.76 -6.81
N LYS A 72 -4.52 2.72 -7.22
CA LYS A 72 -5.98 2.63 -7.24
C LYS A 72 -6.46 1.65 -6.18
N PHE A 73 -7.18 2.14 -5.18
CA PHE A 73 -7.77 1.35 -4.11
C PHE A 73 -9.17 0.91 -4.52
N LEU A 74 -9.28 -0.36 -4.90
CA LEU A 74 -10.53 -0.98 -5.33
C LEU A 74 -11.36 -1.41 -4.12
N ASN A 75 -12.64 -1.75 -4.36
CA ASN A 75 -13.51 -2.38 -3.36
C ASN A 75 -13.64 -1.61 -2.04
N SER A 76 -13.58 -0.27 -2.08
CA SER A 76 -13.57 0.58 -0.88
C SER A 76 -12.44 0.25 0.11
N SER A 77 -11.29 -0.23 -0.39
CA SER A 77 -10.12 -0.55 0.44
C SER A 77 -9.46 0.69 1.05
N LYS A 78 -8.64 0.45 2.07
CA LYS A 78 -7.94 1.46 2.86
C LYS A 78 -6.42 1.35 2.70
N LEU A 79 -5.73 2.46 2.89
CA LEU A 79 -4.32 2.50 3.25
C LEU A 79 -4.22 2.74 4.76
N ASP A 80 -3.91 1.70 5.53
CA ASP A 80 -3.75 1.78 6.98
C ASP A 80 -2.26 1.78 7.34
N VAL A 81 -1.78 2.94 7.76
CA VAL A 81 -0.39 3.18 8.16
C VAL A 81 -0.29 3.44 9.66
N SER A 82 -1.28 3.02 10.44
CA SER A 82 -1.31 3.25 11.89
C SER A 82 -0.05 2.71 12.58
N SER A 83 0.62 3.55 13.38
CA SER A 83 1.90 3.26 14.04
C SER A 83 3.06 2.89 13.08
N ALA A 84 2.94 3.25 11.80
CA ALA A 84 3.92 3.01 10.75
C ALA A 84 4.36 4.33 10.10
N ASN A 85 5.14 4.25 9.02
CA ASN A 85 5.63 5.42 8.29
C ASN A 85 5.11 5.41 6.84
N LEU A 86 4.57 6.54 6.40
CA LEU A 86 4.21 6.79 5.01
C LEU A 86 5.06 7.94 4.48
N ASN A 87 5.84 7.68 3.42
CA ASN A 87 6.60 8.72 2.75
C ASN A 87 6.19 8.80 1.28
N ILE A 88 5.52 9.88 0.90
CA ILE A 88 5.22 10.18 -0.50
C ILE A 88 6.08 11.36 -0.89
N PHE A 89 6.97 11.14 -1.86
CA PHE A 89 7.90 12.18 -2.27
C PHE A 89 8.24 12.04 -3.74
N THR A 90 8.07 13.13 -4.47
CA THR A 90 8.42 13.21 -5.89
C THR A 90 9.17 14.50 -6.19
N ILE A 91 10.20 14.40 -7.03
CA ILE A 91 10.98 15.56 -7.49
C ILE A 91 10.80 15.68 -9.01
N ASN A 92 10.47 16.88 -9.49
CA ASN A 92 10.42 17.24 -10.91
C ASN A 92 9.54 16.32 -11.78
N SER A 93 8.57 15.62 -11.19
CA SER A 93 7.58 14.79 -11.89
C SER A 93 6.16 15.21 -11.56
N GLY A 94 5.20 14.71 -12.34
CA GLY A 94 3.79 14.79 -11.95
C GLY A 94 3.54 14.18 -10.56
N PRO A 95 2.45 14.60 -9.88
CA PRO A 95 2.14 14.12 -8.55
C PRO A 95 1.82 12.62 -8.55
N VAL A 96 2.16 11.94 -7.45
CA VAL A 96 1.66 10.58 -7.17
C VAL A 96 0.14 10.63 -6.99
N LYS A 97 -0.58 9.63 -7.49
CA LYS A 97 -2.04 9.54 -7.28
C LYS A 97 -2.39 8.39 -6.34
N LEU A 98 -3.18 8.71 -5.32
CA LEU A 98 -3.88 7.76 -4.46
C LEU A 98 -5.38 7.90 -4.73
N ASP A 99 -5.93 7.03 -5.57
CA ASP A 99 -7.34 7.09 -5.97
C ASP A 99 -8.14 5.96 -5.31
N PHE A 100 -9.08 6.30 -4.43
CA PHE A 100 -9.96 5.33 -3.78
C PHE A 100 -11.21 4.97 -4.60
N ILE A 101 -11.22 5.33 -5.89
CA ILE A 101 -12.18 5.01 -6.96
C ILE A 101 -13.59 5.56 -6.73
N SER A 102 -14.16 5.35 -5.55
CA SER A 102 -15.44 5.89 -5.13
C SER A 102 -15.43 6.15 -3.63
N ARG A 103 -15.92 7.33 -3.23
CA ARG A 103 -16.03 7.68 -1.81
C ARG A 103 -17.10 6.83 -1.13
N ASN A 104 -16.71 6.12 -0.06
CA ASN A 104 -17.61 5.25 0.70
C ASN A 104 -17.49 5.50 2.21
N TRP A 105 -18.37 6.37 2.73
CA TRP A 105 -18.43 6.72 4.15
C TRP A 105 -18.73 5.54 5.08
N THR A 106 -19.56 4.60 4.63
CA THR A 106 -19.92 3.40 5.41
C THR A 106 -18.74 2.47 5.60
N ALA A 107 -17.95 2.25 4.55
CA ALA A 107 -16.74 1.43 4.63
C ALA A 107 -15.57 2.18 5.26
N GLY A 108 -15.55 3.52 5.17
CA GLY A 108 -14.48 4.37 5.69
C GLY A 108 -13.19 4.27 4.87
N ASN A 109 -13.29 4.13 3.55
CA ASN A 109 -12.14 4.05 2.64
C ASN A 109 -11.30 5.33 2.65
N GLY A 110 -9.99 5.21 2.44
CA GLY A 110 -9.07 6.34 2.55
C GLY A 110 -7.80 5.96 3.30
N ILE A 111 -7.13 6.97 3.87
CA ILE A 111 -5.88 6.80 4.61
C ILE A 111 -6.16 6.86 6.12
N VAL A 112 -5.69 5.84 6.83
CA VAL A 112 -5.77 5.72 8.28
C VAL A 112 -4.35 5.83 8.83
N ALA A 113 -4.07 6.84 9.66
CA ALA A 113 -2.71 7.19 10.08
C ALA A 113 -2.61 7.50 11.59
N GLY A 114 -3.25 6.70 12.44
CA GLY A 114 -3.17 6.87 13.90
C GLY A 114 -1.76 6.56 14.42
N GLY A 115 -1.12 7.52 15.11
CA GLY A 115 0.24 7.35 15.64
C GLY A 115 1.32 7.12 14.57
N ALA A 116 1.05 7.50 13.32
CA ALA A 116 1.93 7.26 12.18
C ALA A 116 2.82 8.49 11.89
N ASN A 117 4.01 8.27 11.32
CA ASN A 117 4.79 9.34 10.71
C ASN A 117 4.44 9.46 9.23
N VAL A 118 3.74 10.52 8.85
CA VAL A 118 3.30 10.73 7.47
C VAL A 118 3.99 11.96 6.89
N SER A 119 4.71 11.77 5.78
CA SER A 119 5.31 12.83 4.97
C SER A 119 4.75 12.71 3.56
N ILE A 120 4.04 13.73 3.08
CA ILE A 120 3.44 13.74 1.74
C ILE A 120 3.87 15.01 1.02
N ASN A 121 4.63 14.84 -0.06
CA ASN A 121 5.05 15.89 -0.95
C ASN A 121 4.63 15.54 -2.39
N ASN A 122 3.85 16.44 -3.01
CA ASN A 122 3.39 16.35 -4.39
C ASN A 122 2.59 15.05 -4.68
N ALA A 123 1.43 14.94 -4.03
CA ALA A 123 0.48 13.85 -4.24
C ALA A 123 -0.96 14.37 -4.43
N ILE A 124 -1.77 13.65 -5.20
CA ILE A 124 -3.20 13.82 -5.33
C ILE A 124 -3.88 12.65 -4.64
N ILE A 125 -4.73 12.94 -3.66
CA ILE A 125 -5.55 11.94 -2.96
C ILE A 125 -7.01 12.18 -3.35
N SER A 126 -7.62 11.19 -3.99
CA SER A 126 -8.99 11.31 -4.54
C SER A 126 -9.91 10.24 -3.96
N ASN A 127 -11.19 10.56 -3.84
CA ASN A 127 -12.26 9.61 -3.49
C ASN A 127 -12.12 8.92 -2.13
N GLY A 128 -11.22 9.36 -1.26
CA GLY A 128 -11.22 8.95 0.15
C GLY A 128 -12.44 9.51 0.88
N SER A 129 -13.06 8.69 1.74
CA SER A 129 -14.04 9.16 2.73
C SER A 129 -13.38 9.51 4.06
N ARG A 130 -12.17 9.01 4.32
CA ARG A 130 -11.42 9.29 5.54
C ARG A 130 -9.99 9.70 5.25
N PHE A 131 -9.59 10.82 5.82
CA PHE A 131 -8.20 11.16 6.09
C PHE A 131 -8.13 11.56 7.56
N ARG A 132 -7.72 10.63 8.43
CA ARG A 132 -7.67 10.86 9.89
C ARG A 132 -6.24 10.65 10.38
N MET A 133 -5.62 11.73 10.84
CA MET A 133 -4.34 11.74 11.55
C MET A 133 -4.63 12.14 13.01
N GLU A 134 -4.23 11.30 13.97
CA GLU A 134 -4.49 11.55 15.40
C GLU A 134 -3.33 12.29 16.10
N SER A 135 -2.17 12.40 15.44
CA SER A 135 -1.02 13.22 15.88
C SER A 135 0.00 13.38 14.74
N GLY A 136 0.30 14.61 14.29
CA GLY A 136 1.33 14.89 13.28
C GLY A 136 1.08 16.18 12.46
N PHE A 137 2.15 16.85 12.02
CA PHE A 137 2.13 18.06 11.20
C PHE A 137 1.69 17.73 9.77
N VAL A 138 0.76 18.50 9.19
CA VAL A 138 0.28 18.34 7.81
C VAL A 138 0.56 19.61 7.04
N GLU A 139 1.38 19.53 5.99
CA GLU A 139 1.41 20.54 4.94
C GLU A 139 0.31 20.19 3.92
N TYR A 140 -0.75 20.98 3.91
CA TYR A 140 -1.97 20.73 3.14
C TYR A 140 -1.78 21.07 1.65
N ILE A 141 -1.97 20.10 0.75
CA ILE A 141 -2.03 20.35 -0.71
C ILE A 141 -3.48 20.20 -1.20
N LYS A 142 -4.02 21.36 -1.58
CA LYS A 142 -5.25 21.70 -2.34
C LYS A 142 -6.25 20.57 -2.67
N HIS A 143 -7.46 20.68 -2.12
CA HIS A 143 -8.66 20.02 -2.65
C HIS A 143 -9.13 20.77 -3.91
N ASN A 144 -9.19 20.11 -5.06
CA ASN A 144 -9.96 20.62 -6.19
C ASN A 144 -11.34 19.94 -6.14
N TYR A 145 -12.38 20.76 -6.02
CA TYR A 145 -13.78 20.38 -6.12
C TYR A 145 -14.17 20.04 -7.56
#